data_AF-A0A843SPY9-F1
#
_entry.id   AF-A0A843SPY9-F1
#
_cell.length_a   1.000
_cell.length_b   1.000
_cell.length_c   1.000
_cell.angle_alpha   90.00
_cell.angle_beta   90.00
_cell.angle_gamma   90.00
#
_symmetry.space_group_name_H-M   'P 1'
#
loop_
_entity.id
_entity.type
_entity.pdbx_description
1 polymer ?
#
loop_
_entity_poly.entity_id
_entity_poly.type
_entity_poly.pdbx_seq_one_letter_code
_entity_poly.pdbx_strand_id
1 'polypeptide(L)'
;NGLYVQMARLGLAEAQAQTGQYDQAIETLTSLSQQNDGQVPVDGVLIRLGRTYLDAGKRTEAEQTFNRIVEEFPDSPFSADARRELDQLKRT
;
A
#
# COMPACT_ATOMS: atom_id res chain seq x y z
N ASN A 1 2.97 16.95 -16.63
CA ASN A 1 3.05 17.23 -15.19
C ASN A 1 2.68 15.95 -14.43
N GLY A 2 3.64 15.07 -14.16
CA GLY A 2 3.39 13.67 -13.71
C GLY A 2 2.82 13.55 -12.29
N LEU A 3 3.24 14.44 -11.39
CA LEU A 3 2.88 14.41 -9.97
C LEU A 3 1.36 14.47 -9.76
N TYR A 4 0.68 15.35 -10.49
CA TYR A 4 -0.77 15.49 -10.41
C TYR A 4 -1.50 14.22 -10.86
N VAL A 5 -0.97 13.52 -11.87
CA VAL A 5 -1.53 12.26 -12.34
C VAL A 5 -1.36 11.18 -11.28
N GLN A 6 -0.20 11.10 -10.64
CA GLN A 6 0.04 10.12 -9.57
C GLN A 6 -0.79 10.38 -8.32
N MET A 7 -0.88 11.65 -7.88
CA MET A 7 -1.73 12.04 -6.76
C MET A 7 -3.21 11.78 -7.06
N ALA A 8 -3.67 12.04 -8.28
CA ALA A 8 -5.03 11.72 -8.70
C ALA A 8 -5.28 10.20 -8.71
N ARG A 9 -4.32 9.40 -9.20
CA ARG A 9 -4.41 7.93 -9.16
C ARG A 9 -4.40 7.40 -7.72
N LEU A 10 -3.59 7.98 -6.84
CA LEU A 10 -3.55 7.62 -5.43
C LEU A 10 -4.91 7.89 -4.77
N GLY A 11 -5.46 9.09 -4.97
CA GLY A 11 -6.79 9.44 -4.47
C GLY A 11 -7.90 8.56 -5.05
N LEU A 12 -7.81 8.17 -6.32
CA LEU A 12 -8.74 7.22 -6.94
C LEU A 12 -8.67 5.84 -6.27
N ALA A 13 -7.45 5.31 -6.05
CA ALA A 13 -7.25 4.05 -5.37
C ALA A 13 -7.83 4.06 -3.95
N GLU A 14 -7.63 5.16 -3.21
CA GLU A 14 -8.20 5.33 -1.88
C GLU A 14 -9.73 5.33 -1.90
N ALA A 15 -10.34 6.05 -2.84
CA ALA A 15 -11.79 6.06 -3.01
C ALA A 15 -12.34 4.67 -3.40
N GLN A 16 -11.63 3.95 -4.27
CA GLN A 16 -11.97 2.58 -4.66
C GLN A 16 -11.93 1.65 -3.45
N ALA A 17 -10.86 1.70 -2.63
CA ALA A 17 -10.74 0.89 -1.42
C ALA A 17 -11.88 1.19 -0.43
N GLN A 18 -12.19 2.47 -0.19
CA GLN A 18 -13.27 2.90 0.71
C GLN A 18 -14.66 2.46 0.23
N THR A 19 -14.85 2.27 -1.07
CA THR A 19 -16.12 1.84 -1.66
C THR A 19 -16.20 0.34 -1.90
N GLY A 20 -15.23 -0.43 -1.39
CA GLY A 20 -15.19 -1.90 -1.52
C GLY A 20 -14.70 -2.41 -2.88
N GLN A 21 -14.24 -1.51 -3.77
CA GLN A 21 -13.69 -1.85 -5.08
C GLN A 21 -12.22 -2.27 -4.95
N TYR A 22 -11.95 -3.27 -4.11
CA TYR A 22 -10.60 -3.60 -3.68
C TYR A 22 -9.68 -4.03 -4.83
N ASP A 23 -10.16 -4.82 -5.79
CA ASP A 23 -9.32 -5.27 -6.91
C ASP A 23 -8.82 -4.10 -7.77
N GLN A 24 -9.67 -3.10 -8.01
CA GLN A 24 -9.29 -1.89 -8.78
C GLN A 24 -8.32 -1.01 -7.99
N ALA A 25 -8.54 -0.88 -6.68
CA ALA A 25 -7.64 -0.16 -5.79
C ALA A 25 -6.25 -0.81 -5.76
N ILE A 26 -6.22 -2.14 -5.63
CA ILE A 26 -4.99 -2.96 -5.65
C ILE A 26 -4.25 -2.77 -6.97
N GLU A 27 -4.92 -2.84 -8.12
CA GLU A 27 -4.29 -2.64 -9.42
C GLU A 27 -3.63 -1.25 -9.53
N THR A 28 -4.37 -0.22 -9.12
CA THR A 28 -3.89 1.17 -9.17
C THR A 28 -2.70 1.39 -8.24
N LEU A 29 -2.78 0.93 -6.99
CA LEU A 29 -1.70 1.03 -6.00
C LEU A 29 -0.48 0.20 -6.39
N THR A 30 -0.67 -0.99 -6.96
CA THR A 30 0.43 -1.83 -7.44
C THR A 30 1.19 -1.13 -8.56
N SER A 31 0.47 -0.56 -9.54
CA SER A 31 1.07 0.23 -10.61
C SER A 31 1.83 1.44 -10.07
N LEU A 32 1.28 2.14 -9.08
CA LEU A 32 1.97 3.27 -8.43
C LEU A 32 3.22 2.83 -7.67
N SER A 33 3.20 1.68 -6.98
CA SER A 33 4.36 1.18 -6.22
C SER A 33 5.53 0.70 -7.11
N GLN A 34 5.25 0.41 -8.38
CA GLN A 34 6.26 0.01 -9.37
C GLN A 34 6.86 1.22 -10.12
N GLN A 35 6.16 2.35 -10.12
CA GLN A 35 6.65 3.57 -10.74
C GLN A 35 7.67 4.25 -9.82
N ASN A 36 8.95 4.13 -10.17
CA ASN A 36 10.08 4.77 -9.47
C ASN A 36 10.45 6.10 -10.14
N ASP A 37 9.47 6.95 -10.42
CA ASP A 37 9.68 8.32 -10.90
C ASP A 37 9.83 9.34 -9.75
N GLY A 38 9.77 8.87 -8.49
CA GLY A 38 10.22 9.59 -7.30
C GLY A 38 9.29 10.71 -6.82
N GLN A 39 8.11 10.85 -7.43
CA GLN A 39 7.17 11.93 -7.11
C GLN A 39 6.17 11.57 -6.02
N VAL A 40 5.82 10.28 -5.88
CA VAL A 40 5.07 9.76 -4.73
C VAL A 40 5.98 8.79 -3.94
N PRO A 41 6.10 8.93 -2.61
CA PRO A 41 6.85 8.00 -1.80
C PRO A 41 6.28 6.58 -1.89
N VAL A 42 7.13 5.63 -2.32
CA VAL A 42 6.73 4.23 -2.56
C VAL A 42 6.24 3.56 -1.27
N ASP A 43 6.89 3.83 -0.14
CA ASP A 43 6.49 3.38 1.20
C ASP A 43 5.06 3.81 1.57
N GLY A 44 4.69 5.05 1.24
CA GLY A 44 3.33 5.57 1.43
C GLY A 44 2.28 4.89 0.53
N VAL A 45 2.66 4.43 -0.65
CA VAL A 45 1.79 3.61 -1.52
C VAL A 45 1.68 2.19 -0.97
N LEU A 46 2.78 1.59 -0.54
CA LEU A 46 2.83 0.23 -0.03
C LEU A 46 1.99 0.05 1.23
N ILE A 47 1.99 1.00 2.18
CA ILE A 47 1.17 0.87 3.39
C ILE A 47 -0.33 0.86 3.06
N ARG A 48 -0.74 1.65 2.07
CA ARG A 48 -2.12 1.68 1.58
C ARG A 48 -2.48 0.41 0.83
N LEU A 49 -1.56 -0.11 0.03
CA LEU A 49 -1.72 -1.39 -0.67
C LEU A 49 -1.89 -2.55 0.33
N GLY A 50 -1.04 -2.63 1.34
CA GLY A 50 -1.13 -3.65 2.38
C GLY A 50 -2.46 -3.62 3.14
N ARG A 51 -2.94 -2.42 3.51
CA ARG A 51 -4.26 -2.25 4.14
C ARG A 51 -5.40 -2.64 3.21
N THR A 52 -5.33 -2.25 1.94
CA THR A 52 -6.33 -2.64 0.94
C THR A 52 -6.37 -4.16 0.76
N TYR A 53 -5.22 -4.84 0.80
CA TYR A 53 -5.17 -6.30 0.79
C TYR A 53 -5.84 -6.92 2.03
N LEU A 54 -5.67 -6.34 3.23
CA LEU A 54 -6.39 -6.79 4.42
C LEU A 54 -7.90 -6.65 4.27
N ASP A 55 -8.37 -5.49 3.80
CA ASP A 55 -9.80 -5.20 3.59
C ASP A 55 -10.41 -6.14 2.54
N ALA A 56 -9.60 -6.56 1.55
CA ALA A 56 -9.96 -7.56 0.54
C ALA A 56 -9.91 -9.01 1.04
N GLY A 57 -9.48 -9.26 2.29
CA GLY A 57 -9.28 -10.61 2.83
C GLY A 57 -8.01 -11.32 2.32
N LYS A 58 -7.17 -10.64 1.56
CA LYS A 58 -5.92 -11.15 0.96
C LYS A 58 -4.75 -11.05 1.95
N ARG A 59 -4.83 -11.81 3.04
CA ARG A 59 -3.88 -11.71 4.17
C ARG A 59 -2.43 -11.98 3.77
N THR A 60 -2.18 -12.96 2.89
CA THR A 60 -0.83 -13.32 2.46
C THR A 60 -0.17 -12.18 1.69
N GLU A 61 -0.89 -11.55 0.77
CA GLU A 61 -0.43 -10.42 -0.01
C GLU A 61 -0.22 -9.18 0.86
N ALA A 62 -1.08 -8.97 1.86
CA ALA A 62 -0.89 -7.93 2.87
C ALA A 62 0.42 -8.14 3.64
N GLU A 63 0.66 -9.36 4.15
CA GLU A 63 1.89 -9.70 4.87
C GLU A 63 3.14 -9.45 4.01
N GLN A 64 3.15 -9.92 2.77
CA GLN A 64 4.26 -9.68 1.84
C GLN A 64 4.49 -8.18 1.61
N THR A 65 3.43 -7.41 1.45
CA THR A 65 3.50 -5.96 1.23
C THR A 65 4.07 -5.24 2.45
N PHE A 66 3.64 -5.60 3.67
CA PHE A 66 4.16 -4.99 4.89
C PHE A 66 5.61 -5.39 5.17
N ASN A 67 5.99 -6.65 4.93
CA ASN A 67 7.39 -7.09 5.03
C ASN A 67 8.29 -6.26 4.10
N ARG A 68 7.82 -6.01 2.87
CA ARG A 68 8.53 -5.16 1.91
C ARG A 68 8.80 -3.75 2.47
N ILE A 69 7.84 -3.14 3.18
CA ILE A 69 8.04 -1.83 3.83
C ILE A 69 9.14 -1.92 4.89
N VAL A 70 9.10 -2.96 5.72
CA VAL A 70 10.04 -3.14 6.82
C VAL A 70 11.47 -3.41 6.33
N GLU A 71 11.59 -4.13 5.21
CA GLU A 71 12.88 -4.53 4.62
C GLU A 71 13.47 -3.43 3.71
N GLU A 72 12.66 -2.84 2.83
CA GLU A 72 13.13 -1.84 1.85
C GLU A 72 13.13 -0.41 2.42
N PHE A 73 12.28 -0.12 3.41
CA PHE A 73 12.09 1.23 3.96
C PHE A 73 12.16 1.25 5.50
N PRO A 74 13.25 0.74 6.11
CA PRO A 74 13.33 0.59 7.57
C PRO A 74 13.22 1.92 8.35
N ASP A 75 13.66 3.03 7.76
CA ASP A 75 13.63 4.37 8.37
C ASP A 75 12.33 5.13 8.09
N SER A 76 11.41 4.57 7.29
CA SER A 76 10.13 5.19 6.99
C SER A 76 9.24 5.24 8.24
N PRO A 77 8.46 6.33 8.43
CA PRO A 77 7.42 6.35 9.47
C PRO A 77 6.41 5.20 9.32
N PHE A 78 6.23 4.67 8.11
CA PHE A 78 5.33 3.54 7.84
C PHE A 78 5.93 2.17 8.21
N SER A 79 7.24 2.07 8.47
CA SER A 79 7.87 0.82 8.90
C SER A 79 7.36 0.37 10.28
N ALA A 80 7.18 1.31 11.21
CA ALA A 80 6.61 1.02 12.52
C ALA A 80 5.16 0.54 12.42
N ASP A 81 4.35 1.16 11.55
CA ASP A 81 2.98 0.75 11.29
C ASP A 81 2.93 -0.63 10.62
N ALA A 82 3.75 -0.87 9.60
CA ALA A 82 3.84 -2.16 8.92
C ALA A 82 4.20 -3.30 9.88
N ARG A 83 5.15 -3.09 10.81
CA ARG A 83 5.48 -4.06 11.86
C ARG A 83 4.27 -4.38 12.75
N ARG A 84 3.47 -3.37 13.12
CA ARG A 84 2.26 -3.56 13.92
C ARG A 84 1.20 -4.36 13.17
N GLU A 85 1.02 -4.12 11.88
CA GLU A 85 0.08 -4.89 11.05
C GLU A 85 0.54 -6.35 10.92
N LEU A 86 1.83 -6.58 10.71
CA LEU A 86 2.43 -7.93 10.67
C LEU A 86 2.22 -8.70 11.98
N ASP A 87 2.41 -8.04 13.12
CA ASP A 87 2.20 -8.66 14.43
C ASP A 87 0.73 -9.02 14.67
N GLN A 88 -0.21 -8.22 14.15
CA GLN A 88 -1.64 -8.52 14.22
C GLN A 88 -2.01 -9.70 13.31
N LEU A 89 -1.45 -9.76 12.10
CA LEU A 89 -1.66 -10.85 11.15
C LEU A 89 -1.24 -12.21 11.71
N LYS A 90 -0.18 -12.27 12.51
CA LYS A 90 0.33 -13.50 13.13
C LYS A 90 -0.51 -14.01 14.31
N ARG A 91 -1.38 -13.16 14.86
CA ARG A 91 -2.19 -13.47 16.05
C ARG A 91 -3.58 -14.00 15.74
N THR A 92 -3.99 -13.95 14.48
CA THR A 92 -5.25 -14.51 13.96
C THR A 92 -5.04 -15.89 13.38
#